data_AF-A0A7X3FU93-F1
#
_entry.id   AF-A0A7X3FU93-F1
#
_cell.length_a   1.000
_cell.length_b   1.000
_cell.length_c   1.000
_cell.angle_alpha   90.00
_cell.angle_beta   90.00
_cell.angle_gamma   90.00
#
_symmetry.space_group_name_H-M   'P 1'
#
loop_
_entity.id
_entity.type
_entity.pdbx_description
1 polymer ?
#
loop_
_entity_poly.entity_id
_entity_poly.type
_entity_poly.pdbx_seq_one_letter_code
_entity_poly.pdbx_strand_id
1 'polypeptide(L)' 'MFNPIRRRLYAWQMRNYTRRRLAMLDSRILADMGIERDQIGDMVARIDIEGDCK' A
#
# COMPACT_ATOMS: atom_id res chain seq x y z
N MET A 1 8.97 15.53 19.38
CA MET A 1 8.52 16.61 18.47
C MET A 1 8.85 16.19 17.03
N PHE A 2 7.91 16.30 16.07
CA PHE A 2 7.94 15.79 14.67
C PHE A 2 7.63 14.30 14.36
N ASN A 3 7.12 13.50 15.30
CA ASN A 3 6.76 12.10 15.01
C ASN A 3 5.51 11.86 14.12
N PRO A 4 4.43 12.67 14.14
CA PRO A 4 3.23 12.32 13.36
C PRO A 4 3.40 12.59 11.86
N ILE A 5 4.12 13.67 11.48
CA ILE A 5 4.36 14.00 10.07
C ILE A 5 5.24 12.95 9.41
N ARG A 6 6.31 12.51 10.09
CA ARG A 6 7.17 11.42 9.60
C ARG A 6 6.41 10.11 9.46
N ARG A 7 5.54 9.75 10.41
CA ARG A 7 4.68 8.56 10.31
C ARG A 7 3.75 8.62 9.11
N ARG A 8 3.09 9.77 8.87
CA ARG A 8 2.19 9.94 7.72
C ARG A 8 2.93 9.88 6.37
N LEU A 9 4.10 10.52 6.29
CA LEU A 9 4.95 10.45 5.10
C LEU A 9 5.47 9.03 4.86
N TYR A 10 5.89 8.33 5.91
CA TYR A 10 6.33 6.95 5.83
C TYR A 10 5.18 6.04 5.37
N ALA A 11 3.98 6.21 5.91
CA ALA A 11 2.81 5.44 5.49
C ALA A 11 2.45 5.70 4.01
N TRP A 12 2.46 6.97 3.58
CA TRP A 12 2.28 7.32 2.18
C TRP A 12 3.36 6.73 1.28
N GLN A 13 4.62 6.77 1.70
CA GLN A 13 5.75 6.19 0.96
C GLN A 13 5.59 4.68 0.83
N MET A 14 5.23 3.99 1.92
CA MET A 14 5.00 2.55 1.96
C MET A 14 3.86 2.16 1.01
N ARG A 15 2.74 2.90 1.03
CA ARG A 15 1.61 2.69 0.12
C ARG A 15 2.03 2.82 -1.35
N ASN A 16 2.77 3.87 -1.70
CA ASN A 16 3.27 4.06 -3.06
C ASN A 16 4.26 2.98 -3.49
N TYR A 17 5.14 2.56 -2.58
CA TYR A 17 6.08 1.49 -2.83
C TYR A 17 5.37 0.17 -3.10
N THR A 18 4.43 -0.22 -2.24
CA THR A 18 3.62 -1.44 -2.41
C THR A 18 2.81 -1.40 -3.71
N ARG A 19 2.18 -0.27 -4.03
CA ARG A 19 1.44 -0.10 -5.30
C ARG A 19 2.35 -0.31 -6.51
N ARG A 20 3.54 0.29 -6.52
CA ARG A 20 4.51 0.12 -7.63
C ARG A 20 5.01 -1.32 -7.70
N ARG A 21 5.28 -1.95 -6.56
CA ARG A 21 5.75 -3.34 -6.49
C ARG A 21 4.71 -4.31 -7.06
N LEU A 22 3.44 -4.15 -6.68
CA LEU A 22 2.33 -4.95 -7.20
C LEU A 22 2.06 -4.66 -8.68
N ALA A 23 2.18 -3.40 -9.12
CA ALA A 23 2.00 -3.05 -10.54
C ALA A 23 3.06 -3.67 -11.46
N MET A 24 4.27 -3.90 -10.94
CA MET A 24 5.36 -4.58 -11.66
C MET A 24 5.19 -6.10 -11.74
N LEU A 25 4.30 -6.69 -10.94
CA LEU A 25 4.01 -8.12 -11.03
C LEU A 25 3.18 -8.42 -12.28
N ASP A 26 3.39 -9.61 -12.83
CA ASP A 26 2.57 -10.12 -13.91
C ASP A 26 1.14 -10.39 -13.42
N SER A 27 0.16 -10.24 -14.30
CA SER A 27 -1.26 -10.44 -13.97
C SER A 27 -1.54 -11.87 -13.48
N ARG A 28 -0.76 -12.86 -13.93
CA ARG A 28 -0.89 -14.25 -13.45
C ARG A 28 -0.43 -14.42 -12.01
N ILE A 29 0.64 -13.73 -11.61
CA ILE A 29 1.15 -13.74 -10.24
C ILE A 29 0.17 -13.04 -9.29
N LEU A 30 -0.44 -11.95 -9.75
CA LEU A 30 -1.50 -11.27 -9.02
C LEU A 30 -2.73 -12.18 -8.84
N ALA A 31 -3.16 -12.86 -9.91
CA ALA A 31 -4.28 -13.80 -9.88
C ALA A 31 -4.02 -15.02 -8.97
N ASP A 32 -2.78 -15.51 -8.90
CA ASP A 32 -2.39 -16.61 -7.99
C ASP A 32 -2.54 -16.21 -6.51
N MET A 33 -2.31 -14.92 -6.21
CA MET A 33 -2.59 -14.34 -4.88
C MET A 33 -4.07 -13.98 -4.67
N GLY A 34 -4.94 -14.21 -5.67
CA GLY A 34 -6.34 -13.80 -5.64
C GLY A 34 -6.56 -12.29 -5.71
N ILE A 35 -5.60 -11.55 -6.29
CA ILE A 35 -5.64 -10.09 -6.40
C ILE A 35 -5.82 -9.70 -7.86
N GLU A 36 -6.83 -8.88 -8.14
CA GLU A 36 -6.97 -8.26 -9.46
C GLU A 36 -6.26 -6.88 -9.53
N ARG A 37 -5.86 -6.44 -10.73
CA ARG A 37 -5.08 -5.20 -10.89
C ARG A 37 -5.85 -3.95 -10.44
N ASP A 38 -7.15 -3.93 -10.63
CA ASP A 38 -8.06 -2.89 -10.18
C ASP A 38 -8.14 -2.84 -8.63
N GLN A 39 -8.07 -4.00 -7.97
CA GLN A 39 -8.11 -4.13 -6.52
C GLN A 39 -6.82 -3.68 -5.81
N ILE A 40 -5.69 -3.57 -6.52
CA ILE A 40 -4.41 -3.10 -5.95
C ILE A 40 -4.58 -1.73 -5.27
N GLY A 41 -5.37 -0.84 -5.86
CA GLY A 41 -5.62 0.49 -5.31
C GLY A 41 -6.34 0.43 -3.97
N ASP A 42 -7.43 -0.33 -3.92
CA ASP A 42 -8.26 -0.47 -2.72
C ASP A 42 -7.55 -1.26 -1.63
N MET A 43 -6.80 -2.32 -1.97
CA MET A 43 -5.98 -3.04 -1.00
C MET A 43 -4.94 -2.13 -0.35
N VAL A 44 -4.19 -1.38 -1.15
CA VAL A 44 -3.15 -0.47 -0.64
C VAL A 44 -3.75 0.65 0.21
N ALA A 45 -4.95 1.14 -0.14
CA ALA A 45 -5.67 2.13 0.65
C ALA A 45 -6.13 1.59 2.02
N ARG A 46 -6.49 0.29 2.09
CA ARG A 46 -6.92 -0.41 3.31
C ARG A 46 -5.77 -0.82 4.23
N ILE A 47 -4.52 -0.74 3.78
CA ILE A 47 -3.35 -0.91 4.67
C ILE A 47 -3.31 0.32 5.58
N ASP A 48 -3.95 0.20 6.74
CA ASP A 48 -3.70 1.06 7.89
C ASP A 48 -2.35 0.67 8.47
N ILE A 49 -1.38 1.55 8.26
CA ILE A 49 -0.11 1.45 8.97
C ILE A 49 -0.40 2.01 10.35
N GLU A 50 -0.52 1.12 11.34
CA GLU A 50 -0.68 1.42 12.76
C GLU A 50 0.06 2.71 13.14
N GLY A 51 -0.70 3.80 13.22
CA GLY A 51 -0.14 5.15 13.24
C GLY A 51 -1.13 6.23 12.83
N ASP A 52 -2.20 5.87 12.13
CA ASP A 52 -3.41 6.69 11.98
C ASP A 52 -4.38 6.42 13.16
N CYS A 53 -3.86 6.49 14.39
CA CYS A 53 -4.72 6.55 15.57
C CYS A 53 -4.74 8.02 16.01
N LYS A 54 -5.94 8.61 15.90
CA LYS A 54 -6.43 9.93 16.31
C LYS A 54 -5.48 10.86 17.07
#